data_AF-A0A9D7RA70-F1
#
_entry.id   AF-A0A9D7RA70-F1
#
_cell.length_a   1.000
_cell.length_b   1.000
_cell.length_c   1.000
_cell.angle_alpha   90.00
_cell.angle_beta   90.00
_cell.angle_gamma   90.00
#
_symmetry.space_group_name_H-M   'P 1'
#
loop_
_entity.id
_entity.type
_entity.pdbx_description
1 polymer ?
#
loop_
_entity_poly.entity_id
_entity_poly.type
_entity_poly.pdbx_seq_one_letter_code
_entity_poly.pdbx_strand_id
1 'polypeptide(L)'
;MQTRKLFELFLALGPTSAVVAQEPPAAVLEAWFAKPPTERGALPNAEMPLSRRDAEALVPQLWAACRAGAAQRAEDTLPALQPDELEKALEPTVLQIGAHAMPYVLLCKGEKPPGGWPLFLCLHGGGGNAEAKGPHAWEVNSREWQAQKILFQRVYQPAGLYLIPRMADDRQGRWYFDHNQQAFEELITKCLLFREVDANRVYLMGISEGGYGAIRFAGNRPDRFAATGGMAAAEPLGTSPPENMRNLGLRIDIGERDTLFDRIGLARRMGERLAELRAADPQGYDFVVNVQAGRGHGIDYSQTPPWLAARVRNPRPTRVVWTVQPFHTTVELQRYWLALDERPASMPLYLSATLRENQLHVTVEVEANEPGAGRVAAAGGTLRIRLDDRLADLDAPIEITVNGRERSAVQVVRRLEVMARTLTERLDPSYCFAAEIALDLAGS
;
A
#
# COMPACT_ATOMS: atom_id res chain seq x y z
N MET A 1 -49.63 15.80 -63.90
CA MET A 1 -48.40 14.98 -63.91
C MET A 1 -47.22 15.94 -63.86
N GLN A 2 -46.85 16.58 -62.74
CA GLN A 2 -46.22 16.03 -61.52
C GLN A 2 -45.26 14.88 -61.80
N THR A 3 -43.95 15.13 -61.71
CA THR A 3 -43.14 14.68 -60.56
C THR A 3 -41.76 15.35 -60.57
N ARG A 4 -41.41 15.94 -59.43
CA ARG A 4 -40.10 16.48 -59.03
C ARG A 4 -39.07 15.35 -58.96
N LYS A 5 -37.84 15.56 -59.45
CA LYS A 5 -36.68 14.75 -59.06
C LYS A 5 -36.05 15.37 -57.81
N LEU A 6 -36.17 14.67 -56.69
CA LEU A 6 -35.45 14.92 -55.44
C LEU A 6 -34.26 13.94 -55.34
N PHE A 7 -33.12 14.48 -54.90
CA PHE A 7 -32.05 13.91 -54.07
C PHE A 7 -31.57 12.47 -54.30
N GLU A 8 -30.25 12.31 -54.43
CA GLU A 8 -29.42 11.77 -53.33
C GLU A 8 -27.93 12.07 -53.58
N LEU A 9 -27.35 12.92 -52.73
CA LEU A 9 -25.92 13.18 -52.62
C LEU A 9 -25.39 12.23 -51.54
N PHE A 10 -24.73 11.15 -51.95
CA PHE A 10 -24.01 10.27 -51.02
C PHE A 10 -22.79 11.01 -50.46
N LEU A 11 -22.94 11.57 -49.25
CA LEU A 11 -21.82 11.93 -48.39
C LEU A 11 -21.23 10.64 -47.82
N ALA A 12 -20.14 10.17 -48.43
CA ALA A 12 -19.28 9.16 -47.82
C ALA A 12 -18.59 9.79 -46.60
N LEU A 13 -19.16 9.57 -45.41
CA LEU A 13 -18.45 9.74 -44.16
C LEU A 13 -17.38 8.65 -44.09
N GLY A 14 -16.14 9.00 -44.46
CA GLY A 14 -14.98 8.18 -44.15
C GLY A 14 -14.87 8.00 -42.62
N PRO A 15 -14.23 6.91 -42.15
CA PRO A 15 -14.03 6.70 -40.72
C PRO A 15 -13.28 7.91 -40.16
N THR A 16 -13.88 8.59 -39.18
CA THR A 16 -13.18 9.57 -38.36
C THR A 16 -12.02 8.86 -37.70
N SER A 17 -10.81 9.06 -38.23
CA SER A 17 -9.58 8.73 -37.55
C SER A 17 -9.63 9.43 -36.19
N ALA A 18 -9.84 8.66 -35.12
CA ALA A 18 -9.79 9.18 -33.77
C ALA A 18 -8.46 9.92 -33.62
N VAL A 19 -8.52 11.20 -33.29
CA VAL A 19 -7.32 12.00 -33.01
C VAL A 19 -6.73 11.44 -31.73
N VAL A 20 -5.78 10.53 -31.85
CA VAL A 20 -4.97 10.06 -30.73
C VAL A 20 -4.13 11.24 -30.29
N ALA A 21 -4.21 11.62 -29.02
CA ALA A 21 -3.38 12.70 -28.51
C ALA A 21 -1.91 12.31 -28.59
N GLN A 22 -1.11 13.24 -29.09
CA GLN A 22 0.34 13.12 -29.05
C GLN A 22 0.79 13.19 -27.57
N GLU A 23 1.72 12.31 -27.17
CA GLU A 23 2.30 12.32 -25.83
C GLU A 23 2.81 13.73 -25.47
N PRO A 24 2.53 14.25 -24.26
CA PRO A 24 3.09 15.52 -23.84
C PRO A 24 4.62 15.43 -23.81
N PRO A 25 5.35 16.46 -24.27
CA PRO A 25 6.81 16.49 -24.12
C PRO A 25 7.22 16.31 -22.66
N ALA A 26 8.31 15.58 -22.39
CA ALA A 26 8.82 15.32 -21.04
C ALA A 26 8.96 16.62 -20.20
N ALA A 27 9.43 17.70 -20.81
CA ALA A 27 9.57 19.01 -20.14
C ALA A 27 8.22 19.58 -19.63
N VAL A 28 7.10 19.27 -20.29
CA VAL A 28 5.76 19.68 -19.84
C VAL A 28 5.36 18.90 -18.59
N LEU A 29 5.60 17.59 -18.58
CA LEU A 29 5.33 16.74 -17.41
C LEU A 29 6.21 17.15 -16.23
N GLU A 30 7.49 17.39 -16.45
CA GLU A 30 8.42 17.86 -15.43
C GLU A 30 7.99 19.20 -14.84
N ALA A 31 7.65 20.18 -15.68
CA ALA A 31 7.18 21.49 -15.22
C ALA A 31 5.85 21.39 -14.46
N TRP A 32 4.98 20.45 -14.82
CA TRP A 32 3.74 20.18 -14.09
C TRP A 32 4.04 19.58 -12.71
N PHE A 33 4.89 18.55 -12.66
CA PHE A 33 5.25 17.93 -11.40
C PHE A 33 6.04 18.87 -10.51
N ALA A 34 6.86 19.78 -11.05
CA ALA A 34 7.63 20.79 -10.32
C ALA A 34 6.76 21.74 -9.49
N LYS A 35 5.50 21.94 -9.88
CA LYS A 35 4.55 22.73 -9.10
C LYS A 35 4.08 21.98 -7.85
N PRO A 36 3.85 22.69 -6.72
CA PRO A 36 3.15 22.13 -5.56
C PRO A 36 1.81 21.53 -5.97
N PRO A 37 1.33 20.43 -5.33
CA PRO A 37 0.07 19.79 -5.69
C PRO A 37 -1.13 20.74 -5.79
N THR A 38 -1.19 21.75 -4.91
CA THR A 38 -2.27 22.78 -4.87
C THR A 38 -2.23 23.77 -6.04
N GLU A 39 -1.12 23.83 -6.78
CA GLU A 39 -0.90 24.75 -7.90
C GLU A 39 -0.87 24.04 -9.26
N ARG A 40 -1.05 22.72 -9.27
CA ARG A 40 -1.11 21.92 -10.50
C ARG A 40 -2.43 22.18 -11.22
N GLY A 41 -2.35 22.73 -12.43
CA GLY A 41 -3.48 22.82 -13.36
C GLY A 41 -3.72 21.51 -14.12
N ALA A 42 -4.62 21.52 -15.10
CA ALA A 42 -4.77 20.38 -16.01
C ALA A 42 -3.51 20.21 -16.89
N LEU A 43 -3.12 18.95 -17.15
CA LEU A 43 -2.11 18.64 -18.16
C LEU A 43 -2.69 18.88 -19.57
N PRO A 44 -1.88 19.29 -20.55
CA PRO A 44 -2.35 19.38 -21.94
C PRO A 44 -2.84 18.03 -22.44
N ASN A 45 -4.00 18.02 -23.12
CA ASN A 45 -4.64 16.82 -23.67
C ASN A 45 -4.93 15.71 -22.63
N ALA A 46 -5.02 16.05 -21.33
CA ALA A 46 -5.12 15.06 -20.27
C ALA A 46 -6.34 14.13 -20.37
N GLU A 47 -7.44 14.66 -20.92
CA GLU A 47 -8.72 13.95 -21.12
C GLU A 47 -8.81 13.20 -22.45
N MET A 48 -7.86 13.43 -23.37
CA MET A 48 -7.91 12.80 -24.68
C MET A 48 -7.63 11.28 -24.56
N PRO A 49 -8.31 10.45 -25.37
CA PRO A 49 -8.06 9.01 -25.38
C PRO A 49 -6.60 8.69 -25.75
N LEU A 50 -6.00 7.80 -24.98
CA LEU A 50 -4.68 7.22 -25.26
C LEU A 50 -4.82 5.82 -25.87
N SER A 51 -3.91 5.48 -26.79
CA SER A 51 -3.74 4.09 -27.18
C SER A 51 -3.09 3.29 -26.04
N ARG A 52 -3.21 1.95 -26.10
CA ARG A 52 -2.47 1.06 -25.20
C ARG A 52 -0.97 1.38 -25.16
N ARG A 53 -0.38 1.54 -26.34
CA ARG A 53 1.05 1.81 -26.51
C ARG A 53 1.47 3.10 -25.83
N ASP A 54 0.71 4.18 -26.03
CA ASP A 54 1.05 5.49 -25.46
C ASP A 54 0.88 5.48 -23.94
N ALA A 55 -0.17 4.84 -23.42
CA ALA A 55 -0.36 4.68 -21.98
C ALA A 55 0.77 3.87 -21.32
N GLU A 56 1.20 2.76 -21.94
CA GLU A 56 2.33 1.96 -21.45
C GLU A 56 3.64 2.77 -21.46
N ALA A 57 3.88 3.55 -22.52
CA ALA A 57 5.08 4.38 -22.66
C ALA A 57 5.12 5.58 -21.69
N LEU A 58 3.95 6.09 -21.27
CA LEU A 58 3.84 7.24 -20.37
C LEU A 58 4.15 6.93 -18.91
N VAL A 59 3.96 5.69 -18.43
CA VAL A 59 4.23 5.32 -17.03
C VAL A 59 5.66 5.67 -16.57
N PRO A 60 6.74 5.22 -17.25
CA PRO A 60 8.10 5.58 -16.86
C PRO A 60 8.40 7.07 -17.02
N GLN A 61 7.79 7.74 -18.02
CA GLN A 61 7.96 9.18 -18.24
C GLN A 61 7.34 10.00 -17.10
N LEU A 62 6.11 9.68 -16.70
CA LEU A 62 5.43 10.30 -15.56
C LEU A 62 6.21 10.09 -14.27
N TRP A 63 6.74 8.89 -14.04
CA TRP A 63 7.56 8.63 -12.86
C TRP A 63 8.88 9.41 -12.86
N ALA A 64 9.57 9.47 -14.00
CA ALA A 64 10.78 10.26 -14.14
C ALA A 64 10.51 11.75 -13.90
N ALA A 65 9.44 12.28 -14.49
CA ALA A 65 9.01 13.67 -14.31
C ALA A 65 8.61 13.97 -12.87
N CYS A 66 7.95 13.03 -12.19
CA CYS A 66 7.60 13.13 -10.78
C CYS A 66 8.84 13.30 -9.90
N ARG A 67 9.87 12.44 -10.10
CA ARG A 67 11.14 12.54 -9.37
C ARG A 67 11.89 13.84 -9.68
N ALA A 68 11.95 14.23 -10.95
CA ALA A 68 12.60 15.46 -11.37
C ALA A 68 11.93 16.69 -10.75
N GLY A 69 10.59 16.75 -10.76
CA GLY A 69 9.85 17.80 -10.08
C GLY A 69 10.12 17.83 -8.57
N ALA A 70 10.11 16.68 -7.91
CA ALA A 70 10.40 16.57 -6.47
C ALA A 70 11.80 17.08 -6.12
N ALA A 71 12.79 16.79 -6.98
CA ALA A 71 14.14 17.34 -6.85
C ALA A 71 14.16 18.88 -7.02
N GLN A 72 13.42 19.43 -7.98
CA GLN A 72 13.32 20.89 -8.19
C GLN A 72 12.68 21.61 -6.99
N ARG A 73 11.73 20.97 -6.31
CA ARG A 73 11.13 21.49 -5.07
C ARG A 73 12.00 21.32 -3.83
N ALA A 74 13.20 20.74 -3.97
CA ALA A 74 14.11 20.44 -2.85
C ALA A 74 13.44 19.63 -1.72
N GLU A 75 12.59 18.65 -2.08
CA GLU A 75 11.85 17.83 -1.12
C GLU A 75 12.70 16.71 -0.49
N ASP A 76 13.93 16.48 -0.98
CA ASP A 76 14.85 15.50 -0.39
C ASP A 76 15.41 16.01 0.94
N THR A 77 14.84 15.47 2.01
CA THR A 77 15.23 15.74 3.41
C THR A 77 15.78 14.48 4.08
N LEU A 78 16.00 13.42 3.30
CA LEU A 78 16.59 12.19 3.81
C LEU A 78 18.10 12.39 4.04
N PRO A 79 18.69 11.75 5.06
CA PRO A 79 20.14 11.78 5.23
C PRO A 79 20.84 11.08 4.06
N ALA A 80 22.12 11.35 3.89
CA ALA A 80 22.99 10.58 3.00
C ALA A 80 23.06 9.12 3.49
N LEU A 81 23.06 8.17 2.55
CA LEU A 81 23.14 6.75 2.89
C LEU A 81 24.45 6.46 3.63
N GLN A 82 24.33 5.94 4.85
CA GLN A 82 25.47 5.51 5.66
C GLN A 82 25.68 4.00 5.45
N PRO A 83 26.93 3.52 5.28
CA PRO A 83 27.23 2.10 5.25
C PRO A 83 26.93 1.44 6.61
N ASP A 84 26.99 0.12 6.66
CA ASP A 84 26.56 -0.72 7.79
C ASP A 84 27.50 -0.70 9.02
N GLU A 85 28.57 0.10 8.99
CA GLU A 85 29.52 0.28 10.09
C GLU A 85 29.04 1.35 11.09
N LEU A 86 28.46 0.90 12.21
CA LEU A 86 28.08 1.75 13.34
C LEU A 86 29.25 2.21 14.24
N GLU A 87 30.50 2.21 13.74
CA GLU A 87 31.67 2.57 14.57
C GLU A 87 31.62 4.02 15.07
N LYS A 88 30.88 4.89 14.37
CA LYS A 88 30.57 6.24 14.83
C LYS A 88 29.13 6.31 15.34
N ALA A 89 28.92 7.08 16.40
CA ALA A 89 27.57 7.41 16.86
C ALA A 89 26.80 8.07 15.69
N LEU A 90 25.78 7.38 15.18
CA LEU A 90 24.91 7.94 14.16
C LEU A 90 24.04 9.05 14.77
N GLU A 91 24.22 10.27 14.28
CA GLU A 91 23.29 11.36 14.57
C GLU A 91 21.97 11.09 13.81
N PRO A 92 20.84 10.99 14.51
CA PRO A 92 19.57 10.73 13.85
C PRO A 92 19.03 11.96 13.15
N THR A 93 18.38 11.74 12.02
CA THR A 93 17.52 12.75 11.41
C THR A 93 16.17 12.74 12.13
N VAL A 94 15.48 13.89 12.17
CA VAL A 94 14.17 14.00 12.80
C VAL A 94 13.14 14.43 11.76
N LEU A 95 12.10 13.63 11.58
CA LEU A 95 10.93 13.99 10.79
C LEU A 95 9.90 14.69 11.67
N GLN A 96 9.38 15.84 11.23
CA GLN A 96 8.29 16.53 11.92
C GLN A 96 6.95 16.15 11.29
N ILE A 97 6.00 15.68 12.09
CA ILE A 97 4.64 15.33 11.69
C ILE A 97 3.65 16.03 12.61
N GLY A 98 3.17 17.19 12.18
CA GLY A 98 2.31 18.05 13.02
C GLY A 98 3.02 18.43 14.32
N ALA A 99 2.46 18.03 15.45
CA ALA A 99 3.04 18.26 16.78
C ALA A 99 4.01 17.16 17.25
N HIS A 100 4.21 16.12 16.44
CA HIS A 100 5.09 14.99 16.76
C HIS A 100 6.41 15.10 15.99
N ALA A 101 7.46 14.53 16.58
CA ALA A 101 8.77 14.44 15.97
C ALA A 101 9.20 12.99 16.01
N MET A 102 9.58 12.41 14.87
CA MET A 102 10.06 11.03 14.75
C MET A 102 11.56 11.04 14.42
N PRO A 103 12.45 10.80 15.40
CA PRO A 103 13.84 10.53 15.10
C PRO A 103 13.96 9.24 14.29
N TYR A 104 14.87 9.16 13.35
CA TYR A 104 15.13 7.96 12.57
C TYR A 104 16.57 7.93 12.06
N VAL A 105 17.02 6.74 11.67
CA VAL A 105 18.24 6.54 10.88
C VAL A 105 17.90 5.79 9.60
N LEU A 106 18.61 6.10 8.52
CA LEU A 106 18.52 5.41 7.24
C LEU A 106 19.89 4.84 6.89
N LEU A 107 19.99 3.51 6.92
CA LEU A 107 21.25 2.77 6.77
C LEU A 107 21.22 1.93 5.50
N CYS A 108 22.40 1.63 4.97
CA CYS A 108 22.56 0.83 3.76
C CYS A 108 23.41 -0.40 4.08
N LYS A 109 23.03 -1.56 3.54
CA LYS A 109 23.77 -2.81 3.64
C LYS A 109 23.85 -3.49 2.27
N GLY A 110 25.03 -3.98 1.92
CA GLY A 110 25.28 -4.67 0.66
C GLY A 110 25.26 -3.75 -0.57
N GLU A 111 25.00 -4.32 -1.74
CA GLU A 111 24.99 -3.60 -3.02
C GLU A 111 23.57 -3.39 -3.55
N LYS A 112 23.37 -2.28 -4.28
CA LYS A 112 22.06 -1.95 -4.88
C LYS A 112 21.73 -2.93 -6.00
N PRO A 113 20.59 -3.64 -5.96
CA PRO A 113 20.14 -4.44 -7.09
C PRO A 113 19.83 -3.57 -8.33
N PRO A 114 19.91 -4.11 -9.55
CA PRO A 114 19.58 -3.37 -10.77
C PRO A 114 18.17 -2.76 -10.79
N GLY A 115 17.21 -3.42 -10.14
CA GLY A 115 15.82 -2.96 -10.02
C GLY A 115 15.57 -1.87 -8.97
N GLY A 116 16.61 -1.47 -8.21
CA GLY A 116 16.49 -0.56 -7.09
C GLY A 116 16.67 -1.25 -5.74
N TRP A 117 16.79 -0.44 -4.69
CA TRP A 117 16.99 -0.92 -3.33
C TRP A 117 15.69 -1.53 -2.76
N PRO A 118 15.77 -2.70 -2.11
CA PRO A 118 14.76 -3.10 -1.13
C PRO A 118 14.80 -2.16 0.09
N LEU A 119 13.65 -1.88 0.69
CA LEU A 119 13.53 -1.03 1.88
C LEU A 119 12.91 -1.82 3.04
N PHE A 120 13.59 -1.85 4.18
CA PHE A 120 13.11 -2.44 5.42
C PHE A 120 12.79 -1.35 6.44
N LEU A 121 11.52 -1.22 6.82
CA LEU A 121 11.11 -0.41 7.96
C LEU A 121 11.18 -1.27 9.23
N CYS A 122 11.99 -0.85 10.20
CA CYS A 122 12.44 -1.65 11.34
C CYS A 122 11.99 -1.04 12.66
N LEU A 123 10.83 -1.48 13.16
CA LEU A 123 10.19 -0.94 14.35
C LEU A 123 10.77 -1.57 15.63
N HIS A 124 11.23 -0.73 16.56
CA HIS A 124 11.73 -1.19 17.85
C HIS A 124 10.59 -1.60 18.81
N GLY A 125 10.94 -2.34 19.86
CA GLY A 125 10.03 -2.71 20.95
C GLY A 125 9.85 -1.61 22.00
N GLY A 126 9.27 -1.93 23.15
CA GLY A 126 8.96 -0.90 24.15
C GLY A 126 7.66 -0.16 23.80
N GLY A 127 7.00 0.39 24.81
CA GLY A 127 5.60 0.79 24.71
C GLY A 127 5.33 2.23 25.09
N GLY A 128 4.21 2.45 25.79
CA GLY A 128 3.78 3.75 26.25
C GLY A 128 4.07 3.92 27.74
N ASN A 129 4.56 5.10 28.09
CA ASN A 129 4.71 5.56 29.46
C ASN A 129 4.09 6.95 29.57
N ALA A 130 2.82 7.02 29.98
CA ALA A 130 2.08 8.28 30.13
C ALA A 130 2.74 9.28 31.10
N GLU A 131 3.62 8.80 32.00
CA GLU A 131 4.37 9.63 32.96
C GLU A 131 5.71 10.14 32.41
N ALA A 132 6.08 9.77 31.17
CA ALA A 132 7.30 10.27 30.55
C ALA A 132 7.26 11.80 30.44
N LYS A 133 8.36 12.45 30.83
CA LYS A 133 8.48 13.91 30.88
C LYS A 133 8.47 14.59 29.50
N GLY A 134 8.53 13.82 28.42
CA GLY A 134 8.54 14.29 27.05
C GLY A 134 8.47 13.13 26.05
N PRO A 135 8.34 13.44 24.75
CA PRO A 135 8.10 12.44 23.70
C PRO A 135 9.25 11.45 23.49
N HIS A 136 10.47 11.79 23.92
CA HIS A 136 11.66 10.94 23.80
C HIS A 136 12.42 10.82 25.13
N ALA A 137 11.72 11.00 26.26
CA ALA A 137 12.33 11.06 27.58
C ALA A 137 12.33 9.70 28.32
N TRP A 138 11.80 8.64 27.71
CA TRP A 138 11.73 7.34 28.35
C TRP A 138 12.86 6.41 27.89
N GLU A 139 13.77 6.12 28.82
CA GLU A 139 14.97 5.30 28.58
C GLU A 139 14.68 3.90 28.03
N VAL A 140 13.53 3.31 28.34
CA VAL A 140 13.16 1.99 27.82
C VAL A 140 13.10 2.02 26.30
N ASN A 141 12.30 2.91 25.73
CA ASN A 141 12.18 2.99 24.27
C ASN A 141 13.49 3.46 23.61
N SER A 142 14.29 4.30 24.28
CA SER A 142 15.63 4.65 23.81
C SER A 142 16.55 3.44 23.72
N ARG A 143 16.56 2.57 24.73
CA ARG A 143 17.31 1.30 24.72
C ARG A 143 16.81 0.34 23.63
N GLU A 144 15.50 0.19 23.48
CA GLU A 144 14.91 -0.68 22.46
C GLU A 144 15.28 -0.21 21.04
N TRP A 145 15.29 1.09 20.79
CA TRP A 145 15.75 1.63 19.51
C TRP A 145 17.24 1.39 19.25
N GLN A 146 18.09 1.48 20.29
CA GLN A 146 19.50 1.07 20.17
C GLN A 146 19.62 -0.43 19.88
N ALA A 147 18.83 -1.27 20.53
CA ALA A 147 18.82 -2.71 20.26
C ALA A 147 18.44 -3.03 18.81
N GLN A 148 17.45 -2.32 18.24
CA GLN A 148 17.05 -2.49 16.84
C GLN A 148 18.22 -2.16 15.87
N LYS A 149 19.01 -1.12 16.16
CA LYS A 149 20.21 -0.78 15.37
C LYS A 149 21.31 -1.83 15.49
N ILE A 150 21.52 -2.39 16.69
CA ILE A 150 22.46 -3.48 16.91
C ILE A 150 22.03 -4.74 16.13
N LEU A 151 20.72 -5.05 16.09
CA LEU A 151 20.20 -6.16 15.31
C LEU A 151 20.39 -5.96 13.80
N PHE A 152 20.18 -4.75 13.30
CA PHE A 152 20.55 -4.42 11.92
C PHE A 152 22.02 -4.75 11.63
N GLN A 153 22.93 -4.30 12.49
CA GLN A 153 24.36 -4.51 12.29
C GLN A 153 24.74 -5.99 12.35
N ARG A 154 24.25 -6.73 13.35
CA ARG A 154 24.76 -8.07 13.70
C ARG A 154 23.93 -9.24 13.20
N VAL A 155 22.65 -9.04 12.96
CA VAL A 155 21.69 -10.12 12.70
C VAL A 155 21.10 -10.02 11.31
N TYR A 156 20.68 -8.83 10.87
CA TYR A 156 20.02 -8.68 9.58
C TYR A 156 21.03 -8.81 8.44
N GLN A 157 20.83 -9.83 7.60
CA GLN A 157 21.72 -10.20 6.50
C GLN A 157 21.36 -9.61 5.12
N PRO A 158 20.08 -9.46 4.73
CA PRO A 158 19.75 -9.02 3.38
C PRO A 158 20.38 -7.67 2.99
N ALA A 159 20.75 -7.53 1.72
CA ALA A 159 21.10 -6.23 1.17
C ALA A 159 19.85 -5.36 1.07
N GLY A 160 20.00 -4.06 1.36
CA GLY A 160 18.87 -3.13 1.34
C GLY A 160 19.14 -1.85 2.11
N LEU A 161 18.15 -0.96 2.03
CA LEU A 161 18.04 0.20 2.91
C LEU A 161 17.24 -0.17 4.15
N TYR A 162 17.72 0.26 5.31
CA TYR A 162 17.11 -0.01 6.60
C TYR A 162 16.73 1.31 7.24
N LEU A 163 15.43 1.57 7.29
CA LEU A 163 14.84 2.72 7.95
C LEU A 163 14.44 2.30 9.36
N ILE A 164 15.14 2.83 10.37
CA ILE A 164 14.97 2.44 11.77
C ILE A 164 14.43 3.65 12.55
N PRO A 165 13.10 3.85 12.60
CA PRO A 165 12.51 4.95 13.33
C PRO A 165 12.60 4.73 14.84
N ARG A 166 12.66 5.83 15.58
CA ARG A 166 12.37 5.93 17.01
C ARG A 166 10.93 6.36 17.16
N MET A 167 10.20 5.76 18.09
CA MET A 167 8.80 6.11 18.35
C MET A 167 8.67 7.60 18.65
N ALA A 168 7.70 8.25 18.00
CA ALA A 168 7.57 9.70 17.99
C ALA A 168 7.07 10.31 19.32
N ASP A 169 6.44 9.50 20.18
CA ASP A 169 5.98 9.92 21.49
C ASP A 169 5.89 8.74 22.47
N ASP A 170 6.84 8.68 23.39
CA ASP A 170 6.94 7.69 24.46
C ASP A 170 5.71 7.66 25.37
N ARG A 171 4.93 8.74 25.45
CA ARG A 171 3.72 8.79 26.29
C ARG A 171 2.56 8.00 25.69
N GLN A 172 2.57 7.86 24.36
CA GLN A 172 1.53 7.24 23.57
C GLN A 172 1.86 5.77 23.26
N GLY A 173 3.08 5.51 22.79
CA GLY A 173 3.62 4.15 22.85
C GLY A 173 3.05 3.13 21.86
N ARG A 174 2.47 3.56 20.73
CA ARG A 174 1.83 2.66 19.75
C ARG A 174 2.18 3.03 18.31
N TRP A 175 2.81 2.11 17.57
CA TRP A 175 3.19 2.35 16.17
C TRP A 175 2.02 2.52 15.21
N TYR A 176 0.82 2.07 15.57
CA TYR A 176 -0.35 2.16 14.70
C TYR A 176 -1.06 3.53 14.75
N PHE A 177 -0.65 4.46 15.61
CA PHE A 177 -1.28 5.79 15.65
C PHE A 177 -1.05 6.60 14.36
N ASP A 178 -2.01 7.47 14.03
CA ASP A 178 -2.07 8.14 12.72
C ASP A 178 -0.81 8.94 12.40
N HIS A 179 -0.16 9.56 13.39
CA HIS A 179 1.09 10.30 13.17
C HIS A 179 2.25 9.39 12.75
N ASN A 180 2.32 8.16 13.27
CA ASN A 180 3.31 7.17 12.86
C ASN A 180 2.98 6.64 11.45
N GLN A 181 1.70 6.40 11.17
CA GLN A 181 1.24 6.05 9.83
C GLN A 181 1.65 7.11 8.79
N GLN A 182 1.44 8.40 9.08
CA GLN A 182 1.83 9.52 8.22
C GLN A 182 3.36 9.59 8.05
N ALA A 183 4.12 9.45 9.14
CA ALA A 183 5.58 9.42 9.10
C ALA A 183 6.10 8.30 8.19
N PHE A 184 5.52 7.09 8.29
CA PHE A 184 5.94 5.95 7.48
C PHE A 184 5.66 6.20 6.01
N GLU A 185 4.47 6.70 5.66
CA GLU A 185 4.14 7.02 4.27
C GLU A 185 5.05 8.09 3.68
N GLU A 186 5.36 9.14 4.45
CA GLU A 186 6.28 10.19 4.02
C GLU A 186 7.70 9.67 3.78
N LEU A 187 8.24 8.89 4.72
CA LEU A 187 9.59 8.34 4.60
C LEU A 187 9.71 7.30 3.48
N ILE A 188 8.73 6.41 3.33
CA ILE A 188 8.69 5.43 2.23
C ILE A 188 8.67 6.20 0.90
N THR A 189 7.76 7.17 0.76
CA THR A 189 7.63 7.97 -0.46
C THR A 189 8.91 8.72 -0.81
N LYS A 190 9.58 9.35 0.17
CA LYS A 190 10.87 10.01 -0.04
C LYS A 190 11.95 9.01 -0.49
N CYS A 191 11.96 7.79 0.05
CA CYS A 191 12.91 6.77 -0.39
C CYS A 191 12.63 6.30 -1.84
N LEU A 192 11.37 6.20 -2.24
CA LEU A 192 11.01 5.91 -3.64
C LEU A 192 11.49 7.02 -4.59
N LEU A 193 11.28 8.29 -4.20
CA LEU A 193 11.64 9.45 -5.01
C LEU A 193 13.16 9.67 -5.11
N PHE A 194 13.90 9.51 -4.00
CA PHE A 194 15.27 10.02 -3.87
C PHE A 194 16.33 8.97 -3.54
N ARG A 195 15.94 7.73 -3.24
CA ARG A 195 16.88 6.65 -2.89
C ARG A 195 16.74 5.44 -3.80
N GLU A 196 16.08 5.58 -4.95
CA GLU A 196 15.91 4.50 -5.94
C GLU A 196 15.39 3.20 -5.31
N VAL A 197 14.48 3.31 -4.34
CA VAL A 197 13.83 2.14 -3.76
C VAL A 197 12.88 1.51 -4.76
N ASP A 198 12.93 0.19 -4.85
CA ASP A 198 11.95 -0.61 -5.57
C ASP A 198 10.63 -0.62 -4.80
N ALA A 199 9.58 -0.01 -5.37
CA ALA A 199 8.26 0.11 -4.77
C ALA A 199 7.62 -1.25 -4.45
N ASN A 200 8.03 -2.32 -5.13
CA ASN A 200 7.52 -3.66 -4.89
C ASN A 200 8.39 -4.47 -3.92
N ARG A 201 9.38 -3.85 -3.28
CA ARG A 201 10.26 -4.48 -2.27
C ARG A 201 10.40 -3.61 -1.02
N VAL A 202 9.26 -3.11 -0.55
CA VAL A 202 9.14 -2.43 0.74
C VAL A 202 8.61 -3.43 1.77
N TYR A 203 9.29 -3.55 2.90
CA TYR A 203 8.98 -4.50 3.96
C TYR A 203 8.81 -3.79 5.31
N LEU A 204 7.91 -4.29 6.14
CA LEU A 204 7.73 -3.81 7.51
C LEU A 204 8.03 -4.92 8.50
N MET A 205 8.91 -4.67 9.45
CA MET A 205 9.21 -5.63 10.50
C MET A 205 9.42 -4.94 11.85
N GLY A 206 9.20 -5.68 12.92
CA GLY A 206 9.47 -5.15 14.24
C GLY A 206 9.43 -6.19 15.34
N ILE A 207 9.88 -5.78 16.52
CA ILE A 207 10.03 -6.63 17.71
C ILE A 207 9.14 -6.13 18.83
N SER A 208 8.49 -7.03 19.56
CA SER A 208 7.60 -6.68 20.67
C SER A 208 6.53 -5.68 20.21
N GLU A 209 6.39 -4.50 20.79
CA GLU A 209 5.49 -3.44 20.30
C GLU A 209 5.67 -3.12 18.80
N GLY A 210 6.91 -3.08 18.30
CA GLY A 210 7.19 -3.03 16.86
C GLY A 210 6.62 -4.20 16.05
N GLY A 211 6.58 -5.39 16.63
CA GLY A 211 5.99 -6.58 16.04
C GLY A 211 4.46 -6.51 16.00
N TYR A 212 3.82 -5.97 17.05
CA TYR A 212 2.38 -5.67 17.04
C TYR A 212 2.06 -4.67 15.92
N GLY A 213 2.86 -3.61 15.80
CA GLY A 213 2.78 -2.65 14.69
C GLY A 213 2.86 -3.34 13.33
N ALA A 214 3.91 -4.12 13.07
CA ALA A 214 4.10 -4.80 11.80
C ALA A 214 2.90 -5.71 11.42
N ILE A 215 2.40 -6.50 12.36
CA ILE A 215 1.25 -7.38 12.13
C ILE A 215 -0.03 -6.58 11.94
N ARG A 216 -0.21 -5.47 12.66
CA ARG A 216 -1.41 -4.63 12.53
C ARG A 216 -1.48 -3.92 11.18
N PHE A 217 -0.35 -3.45 10.67
CA PHE A 217 -0.27 -2.91 9.31
C PHE A 217 -0.55 -3.99 8.25
N ALA A 218 -0.20 -5.26 8.50
CA ALA A 218 -0.53 -6.35 7.59
C ALA A 218 -2.05 -6.48 7.33
N GLY A 219 -2.86 -6.33 8.38
CA GLY A 219 -4.32 -6.38 8.27
C GLY A 219 -4.96 -5.07 7.81
N ASN A 220 -4.27 -3.93 7.89
CA ASN A 220 -4.90 -2.62 7.64
C ASN A 220 -4.33 -1.85 6.45
N ARG A 221 -3.06 -2.07 6.04
CA ARG A 221 -2.40 -1.51 4.84
C ARG A 221 -1.47 -2.50 4.10
N PRO A 222 -1.94 -3.71 3.76
CA PRO A 222 -1.15 -4.76 3.11
C PRO A 222 -0.59 -4.38 1.74
N ASP A 223 -1.24 -3.49 1.01
CA ASP A 223 -0.90 -3.15 -0.38
C ASP A 223 0.26 -2.15 -0.51
N ARG A 224 0.78 -1.65 0.63
CA ARG A 224 2.01 -0.85 0.68
C ARG A 224 3.27 -1.70 0.79
N PHE A 225 3.16 -2.94 1.27
CA PHE A 225 4.30 -3.80 1.55
C PHE A 225 4.30 -5.05 0.67
N ALA A 226 5.49 -5.57 0.37
CA ALA A 226 5.65 -6.90 -0.21
C ALA A 226 5.45 -8.00 0.84
N ALA A 227 5.93 -7.75 2.05
CA ALA A 227 5.76 -8.64 3.19
C ALA A 227 5.92 -7.89 4.51
N THR A 228 5.35 -8.44 5.58
CA THR A 228 5.48 -7.94 6.95
C THR A 228 5.93 -9.03 7.91
N GLY A 229 6.70 -8.66 8.93
CA GLY A 229 7.32 -9.57 9.89
C GLY A 229 7.19 -9.12 11.34
N GLY A 230 6.31 -9.76 12.12
CA GLY A 230 6.19 -9.54 13.55
C GLY A 230 7.04 -10.51 14.35
N MET A 231 7.84 -10.01 15.28
CA MET A 231 8.69 -10.83 16.15
C MET A 231 8.34 -10.56 17.61
N ALA A 232 8.19 -11.62 18.41
CA ALA A 232 7.80 -11.55 19.82
C ALA A 232 6.48 -10.77 20.06
N ALA A 233 5.53 -10.90 19.14
CA ALA A 233 4.24 -10.23 19.17
C ALA A 233 3.19 -10.94 18.30
N ALA A 234 1.91 -10.67 18.57
CA ALA A 234 0.79 -11.06 17.73
C ALA A 234 -0.42 -10.18 18.02
N GLU A 235 -1.27 -9.94 17.01
CA GLU A 235 -2.45 -9.09 17.11
C GLU A 235 -3.75 -9.90 17.19
N PRO A 236 -4.79 -9.39 17.90
CA PRO A 236 -6.15 -9.88 17.75
C PRO A 236 -6.65 -9.78 16.30
N LEU A 237 -7.49 -10.73 15.86
CA LEU A 237 -7.99 -10.76 14.49
C LEU A 237 -8.81 -9.50 14.15
N GLY A 238 -9.57 -8.97 15.10
CA GLY A 238 -10.37 -7.75 14.87
C GLY A 238 -9.54 -6.48 14.69
N THR A 239 -8.34 -6.41 15.30
CA THR A 239 -7.45 -5.26 15.13
C THR A 239 -6.55 -5.39 13.91
N SER A 240 -6.33 -6.62 13.43
CA SER A 240 -5.60 -6.94 12.20
C SER A 240 -6.34 -8.04 11.40
N PRO A 241 -7.33 -7.68 10.56
CA PRO A 241 -8.16 -8.64 9.84
C PRO A 241 -7.34 -9.53 8.90
N PRO A 242 -7.29 -10.85 9.11
CA PRO A 242 -6.51 -11.76 8.27
C PRO A 242 -6.99 -11.81 6.82
N GLU A 243 -8.28 -11.54 6.58
CA GLU A 243 -8.88 -11.46 5.24
C GLU A 243 -8.16 -10.47 4.34
N ASN A 244 -7.66 -9.36 4.91
CA ASN A 244 -6.94 -8.33 4.16
C ASN A 244 -5.55 -8.78 3.71
N MET A 245 -5.00 -9.84 4.31
CA MET A 245 -3.63 -10.30 4.07
C MET A 245 -3.50 -11.21 2.84
N ARG A 246 -4.59 -11.42 2.08
CA ARG A 246 -4.63 -12.35 0.92
C ARG A 246 -3.42 -12.23 -0.01
N ASN A 247 -3.01 -11.01 -0.33
CA ASN A 247 -1.97 -10.73 -1.32
C ASN A 247 -0.65 -10.23 -0.70
N LEU A 248 -0.50 -10.33 0.63
CA LEU A 248 0.67 -9.89 1.38
C LEU A 248 1.34 -11.10 2.04
N GLY A 249 2.67 -11.16 2.03
CA GLY A 249 3.41 -12.11 2.87
C GLY A 249 3.38 -11.71 4.35
N LEU A 250 2.94 -12.60 5.25
CA LEU A 250 3.02 -12.39 6.70
C LEU A 250 3.91 -13.42 7.39
N ARG A 251 4.88 -12.97 8.19
CA ARG A 251 5.63 -13.84 9.10
C ARG A 251 5.48 -13.40 10.55
N ILE A 252 5.21 -14.36 11.42
CA ILE A 252 5.15 -14.19 12.87
C ILE A 252 6.15 -15.16 13.50
N ASP A 253 7.12 -14.65 14.25
CA ASP A 253 8.00 -15.45 15.08
C ASP A 253 7.71 -15.16 16.56
N ILE A 254 7.46 -16.19 17.34
CA ILE A 254 7.04 -16.06 18.74
C ILE A 254 7.64 -17.15 19.61
N GLY A 255 7.99 -16.83 20.86
CA GLY A 255 8.47 -17.83 21.81
C GLY A 255 7.31 -18.65 22.37
N GLU A 256 7.49 -19.96 22.51
CA GLU A 256 6.47 -20.85 23.11
C GLU A 256 6.01 -20.39 24.50
N ARG A 257 6.91 -19.76 25.27
CA ARG A 257 6.67 -19.28 26.64
C ARG A 257 6.41 -17.77 26.71
N ASP A 258 6.23 -17.07 25.59
CA ASP A 258 5.83 -15.66 25.58
C ASP A 258 4.32 -15.53 25.79
N THR A 259 3.89 -15.69 27.04
CA THR A 259 2.48 -15.75 27.44
C THR A 259 1.89 -14.41 27.84
N LEU A 260 2.72 -13.38 28.02
CA LEU A 260 2.25 -12.03 28.38
C LEU A 260 1.37 -11.47 27.26
N PHE A 261 0.25 -10.85 27.64
CA PHE A 261 -0.77 -10.32 26.73
C PHE A 261 -1.34 -11.38 25.74
N ASP A 262 -1.25 -12.66 26.10
CA ASP A 262 -1.68 -13.79 25.26
C ASP A 262 -1.00 -13.84 23.88
N ARG A 263 0.25 -13.35 23.74
CA ARG A 263 0.92 -13.29 22.43
C ARG A 263 0.98 -14.64 21.72
N ILE A 264 1.38 -15.70 22.41
CA ILE A 264 1.41 -17.03 21.80
C ILE A 264 0.01 -17.54 21.41
N GLY A 265 -1.03 -17.26 22.21
CA GLY A 265 -2.40 -17.63 21.87
C GLY A 265 -2.93 -16.84 20.67
N LEU A 266 -2.65 -15.54 20.61
CA LEU A 266 -2.96 -14.68 19.47
C LEU A 266 -2.25 -15.14 18.19
N ALA A 267 -0.96 -15.51 18.28
CA ALA A 267 -0.20 -16.03 17.14
C ALA A 267 -0.80 -17.32 16.59
N ARG A 268 -1.21 -18.25 17.48
CA ARG A 268 -1.88 -19.50 17.09
C ARG A 268 -3.20 -19.23 16.41
N ARG A 269 -4.07 -18.38 16.98
CA ARG A 269 -5.36 -18.02 16.37
C ARG A 269 -5.22 -17.33 15.02
N MET A 270 -4.23 -16.46 14.87
CA MET A 270 -3.88 -15.84 13.58
C MET A 270 -3.47 -16.90 12.56
N GLY A 271 -2.58 -17.83 12.95
CA GLY A 271 -2.13 -18.93 12.09
C GLY A 271 -3.25 -19.88 11.69
N GLU A 272 -4.14 -20.25 12.62
CA GLU A 272 -5.34 -21.06 12.36
C GLU A 272 -6.25 -20.37 11.35
N ARG A 273 -6.57 -19.09 11.57
CA ARG A 273 -7.44 -18.33 10.66
C ARG A 273 -6.83 -18.19 9.26
N LEU A 274 -5.53 -17.90 9.15
CA LEU A 274 -4.85 -17.83 7.86
C LEU A 274 -4.78 -19.19 7.17
N ALA A 275 -4.66 -20.29 7.92
CA ALA A 275 -4.71 -21.64 7.36
C ALA A 275 -6.09 -21.97 6.78
N GLU A 276 -7.17 -21.61 7.47
CA GLU A 276 -8.55 -21.75 6.97
C GLU A 276 -8.75 -20.94 5.68
N LEU A 277 -8.33 -19.67 5.70
CA LEU A 277 -8.44 -18.77 4.55
C LEU A 277 -7.65 -19.28 3.34
N ARG A 278 -6.43 -19.78 3.56
CA ARG A 278 -5.62 -20.41 2.51
C ARG A 278 -6.23 -21.72 2.00
N ALA A 279 -6.87 -22.51 2.85
CA ALA A 279 -7.56 -23.72 2.42
C ALA A 279 -8.75 -23.40 1.48
N ALA A 280 -9.46 -22.30 1.74
CA ALA A 280 -10.54 -21.80 0.89
C ALA A 280 -10.06 -21.05 -0.37
N ASP A 281 -8.87 -20.45 -0.33
CA ASP A 281 -8.25 -19.73 -1.44
C ASP A 281 -6.76 -20.09 -1.54
N PRO A 282 -6.41 -21.24 -2.18
CA PRO A 282 -5.04 -21.78 -2.20
C PRO A 282 -3.99 -20.89 -2.87
N GLN A 283 -4.42 -19.89 -3.64
CA GLN A 283 -3.54 -18.92 -4.30
C GLN A 283 -3.24 -17.69 -3.42
N GLY A 284 -3.88 -17.56 -2.25
CA GLY A 284 -3.71 -16.44 -1.34
C GLY A 284 -3.04 -16.83 -0.02
N TYR A 285 -2.79 -15.82 0.81
CA TYR A 285 -2.32 -15.94 2.19
C TYR A 285 -0.97 -16.68 2.29
N ASP A 286 0.10 -16.06 1.78
CA ASP A 286 1.47 -16.51 2.04
C ASP A 286 1.85 -16.15 3.48
N PHE A 287 1.96 -17.15 4.35
CA PHE A 287 2.29 -16.89 5.75
C PHE A 287 3.17 -17.94 6.41
N VAL A 288 3.86 -17.51 7.47
CA VAL A 288 4.59 -18.35 8.42
C VAL A 288 4.23 -17.92 9.84
N VAL A 289 3.79 -18.86 10.67
CA VAL A 289 3.76 -18.69 12.13
C VAL A 289 4.77 -19.67 12.73
N ASN A 290 5.89 -19.14 13.21
CA ASN A 290 6.99 -19.91 13.77
C ASN A 290 6.99 -19.79 15.31
N VAL A 291 6.57 -20.86 15.98
CA VAL A 291 6.65 -20.97 17.44
C VAL A 291 7.99 -21.58 17.83
N GLN A 292 8.82 -20.80 18.52
CA GLN A 292 10.15 -21.23 18.93
C GLN A 292 10.12 -21.93 20.29
N ALA A 293 10.34 -23.25 20.27
CA ALA A 293 10.30 -24.12 21.44
C ALA A 293 11.24 -23.63 22.56
N GLY A 294 10.74 -23.65 23.80
CA GLY A 294 11.50 -23.27 25.01
C GLY A 294 11.84 -21.78 25.15
N ARG A 295 11.61 -20.94 24.13
CA ARG A 295 11.89 -19.50 24.16
C ARG A 295 10.76 -18.71 24.83
N GLY A 296 11.11 -17.63 25.53
CA GLY A 296 10.18 -16.61 26.03
C GLY A 296 10.11 -15.41 25.08
N HIS A 297 10.05 -14.20 25.63
CA HIS A 297 10.00 -12.97 24.82
C HIS A 297 11.26 -12.76 23.95
N GLY A 298 12.42 -13.21 24.42
CA GLY A 298 13.65 -13.25 23.62
C GLY A 298 13.68 -14.48 22.71
N ILE A 299 13.67 -14.25 21.40
CA ILE A 299 13.66 -15.28 20.35
C ILE A 299 14.84 -15.13 19.39
N ASP A 300 14.98 -16.06 18.45
CA ASP A 300 15.83 -15.86 17.26
C ASP A 300 15.12 -14.95 16.26
N TYR A 301 15.78 -13.83 15.91
CA TYR A 301 15.27 -12.81 14.97
C TYR A 301 15.84 -12.97 13.55
N SER A 302 16.77 -13.91 13.33
CA SER A 302 17.58 -14.00 12.11
C SER A 302 16.79 -14.39 10.86
N GLN A 303 15.69 -15.12 11.04
CA GLN A 303 14.95 -15.73 9.93
C GLN A 303 13.93 -14.78 9.29
N THR A 304 13.50 -13.74 10.00
CA THR A 304 12.46 -12.81 9.51
C THR A 304 12.96 -11.96 8.33
N PRO A 305 14.07 -11.20 8.41
CA PRO A 305 14.54 -10.39 7.29
C PRO A 305 14.74 -11.15 5.97
N PRO A 306 15.46 -12.30 5.91
CA PRO A 306 15.66 -13.01 4.65
C PRO A 306 14.36 -13.59 4.09
N TRP A 307 13.42 -14.00 4.95
CA TRP A 307 12.10 -14.44 4.48
C TRP A 307 11.33 -13.29 3.81
N LEU A 308 11.35 -12.08 4.40
CA LEU A 308 10.73 -10.89 3.81
C LEU A 308 11.41 -10.54 2.48
N ALA A 309 12.74 -10.48 2.45
CA ALA A 309 13.54 -10.11 1.28
C ALA A 309 13.29 -10.98 0.05
N ALA A 310 12.85 -12.23 0.24
CA ALA A 310 12.51 -13.18 -0.82
C ALA A 310 11.17 -12.89 -1.51
N ARG A 311 10.35 -11.98 -0.98
CA ARG A 311 9.05 -11.61 -1.56
C ARG A 311 9.10 -10.32 -2.36
N VAL A 312 8.27 -10.27 -3.38
CA VAL A 312 8.02 -9.10 -4.22
C VAL A 312 6.52 -8.87 -4.21
N ARG A 313 6.10 -7.62 -3.99
CA ARG A 313 4.68 -7.24 -3.97
C ARG A 313 4.06 -7.48 -5.34
N ASN A 314 2.86 -8.02 -5.36
CA ASN A 314 2.00 -7.95 -6.54
C ASN A 314 1.06 -6.74 -6.42
N PRO A 315 1.30 -5.63 -7.15
CA PRO A 315 0.43 -4.45 -7.13
C PRO A 315 -0.91 -4.65 -7.85
N ARG A 316 -1.02 -5.70 -8.69
CA ARG A 316 -2.19 -6.01 -9.54
C ARG A 316 -2.66 -7.45 -9.30
N PRO A 317 -3.02 -7.83 -8.06
CA PRO A 317 -3.51 -9.17 -7.82
C PRO A 317 -4.86 -9.36 -8.53
N THR A 318 -5.11 -10.53 -9.13
CA THR A 318 -6.38 -10.79 -9.81
C THR A 318 -7.58 -10.74 -8.87
N ARG A 319 -7.36 -10.91 -7.56
CA ARG A 319 -8.40 -10.90 -6.53
C ARG A 319 -7.96 -10.08 -5.33
N VAL A 320 -8.83 -9.20 -4.87
CA VAL A 320 -8.67 -8.38 -3.67
C VAL A 320 -9.77 -8.76 -2.69
N VAL A 321 -9.39 -8.96 -1.43
CA VAL A 321 -10.31 -9.13 -0.31
C VAL A 321 -10.00 -8.00 0.67
N TRP A 322 -11.04 -7.28 1.08
CA TRP A 322 -10.90 -6.06 1.83
C TRP A 322 -12.05 -5.86 2.83
N THR A 323 -11.75 -6.09 4.10
CA THR A 323 -12.50 -5.59 5.25
C THR A 323 -12.07 -4.15 5.52
N VAL A 324 -12.93 -3.19 5.19
CA VAL A 324 -12.74 -1.77 5.46
C VAL A 324 -13.16 -1.47 6.89
N GLN A 325 -12.25 -0.95 7.69
CA GLN A 325 -12.49 -0.56 9.07
C GLN A 325 -11.54 0.58 9.48
N PRO A 326 -11.80 1.27 10.60
CA PRO A 326 -10.86 2.26 11.13
C PRO A 326 -9.51 1.64 11.49
N PHE A 327 -8.43 2.27 11.04
CA PHE A 327 -7.08 2.01 11.50
C PHE A 327 -6.61 3.18 12.37
N HIS A 328 -6.81 3.04 13.68
CA HIS A 328 -6.85 4.15 14.63
C HIS A 328 -8.05 5.08 14.37
N THR A 329 -7.84 6.35 14.01
CA THR A 329 -8.95 7.29 13.76
C THR A 329 -9.27 7.43 12.27
N THR A 330 -8.34 7.03 11.41
CA THR A 330 -8.46 7.12 9.95
C THR A 330 -9.07 5.85 9.36
N VAL A 331 -9.65 5.96 8.17
CA VAL A 331 -10.15 4.83 7.38
C VAL A 331 -9.40 4.86 6.06
N GLU A 332 -8.72 3.78 5.70
CA GLU A 332 -8.08 3.66 4.40
C GLU A 332 -9.18 3.56 3.34
N LEU A 333 -9.09 4.38 2.28
CA LEU A 333 -10.06 4.40 1.19
C LEU A 333 -9.50 3.81 -0.10
N GLN A 334 -8.30 3.22 -0.08
CA GLN A 334 -7.69 2.60 -1.24
C GLN A 334 -7.08 1.24 -0.89
N ARG A 335 -7.25 0.28 -1.80
CA ARG A 335 -6.69 -1.07 -1.66
C ARG A 335 -6.36 -1.68 -3.01
N TYR A 336 -5.07 -1.81 -3.32
CA TYR A 336 -4.59 -2.26 -4.63
C TYR A 336 -5.20 -1.40 -5.77
N TRP A 337 -6.04 -2.02 -6.61
CA TRP A 337 -6.75 -1.37 -7.72
C TRP A 337 -8.19 -0.96 -7.36
N LEU A 338 -8.54 -0.92 -6.07
CA LEU A 338 -9.83 -0.46 -5.57
C LEU A 338 -9.70 0.87 -4.84
N ALA A 339 -10.68 1.73 -4.98
CA ALA A 339 -10.80 2.95 -4.17
C ALA A 339 -12.27 3.25 -3.83
N LEU A 340 -12.52 3.76 -2.64
CA LEU A 340 -13.81 4.29 -2.22
C LEU A 340 -13.77 5.81 -2.31
N ASP A 341 -14.80 6.42 -2.88
CA ASP A 341 -14.85 7.90 -3.00
C ASP A 341 -15.01 8.57 -1.63
N GLU A 342 -15.61 7.86 -0.68
CA GLU A 342 -15.89 8.37 0.66
C GLU A 342 -15.83 7.27 1.72
N ARG A 343 -15.79 7.71 2.99
CA ARG A 343 -15.87 6.81 4.15
C ARG A 343 -17.21 6.07 4.14
N PRO A 344 -17.24 4.73 4.22
CA PRO A 344 -18.49 3.98 4.29
C PRO A 344 -19.35 4.40 5.48
N ALA A 345 -20.66 4.53 5.25
CA ALA A 345 -21.63 4.86 6.30
C ALA A 345 -21.73 3.75 7.37
N SER A 346 -21.60 2.49 6.93
CA SER A 346 -21.57 1.31 7.79
C SER A 346 -20.21 0.63 7.69
N MET A 347 -19.62 0.29 8.83
CA MET A 347 -18.37 -0.44 8.92
C MET A 347 -18.46 -1.54 10.00
N PRO A 348 -17.78 -2.69 9.82
CA PRO A 348 -16.92 -3.01 8.68
C PRO A 348 -17.68 -3.16 7.36
N LEU A 349 -17.08 -2.66 6.27
CA LEU A 349 -17.53 -2.95 4.90
C LEU A 349 -16.70 -4.13 4.40
N TYR A 350 -17.35 -5.21 3.98
CA TYR A 350 -16.67 -6.39 3.44
C TYR A 350 -16.74 -6.36 1.93
N LEU A 351 -15.58 -6.30 1.30
CA LEU A 351 -15.46 -6.24 -0.14
C LEU A 351 -14.61 -7.40 -0.65
N SER A 352 -15.05 -8.07 -1.70
CA SER A 352 -14.17 -8.89 -2.53
C SER A 352 -14.35 -8.54 -4.00
N ALA A 353 -13.25 -8.37 -4.73
CA ALA A 353 -13.27 -8.08 -6.15
C ALA A 353 -12.33 -9.03 -6.88
N THR A 354 -12.77 -9.63 -7.97
CA THR A 354 -11.96 -10.48 -8.85
C THR A 354 -12.07 -9.98 -10.27
N LEU A 355 -10.92 -9.74 -10.90
CA LEU A 355 -10.82 -9.33 -12.29
C LEU A 355 -9.91 -10.31 -13.04
N ARG A 356 -10.48 -11.03 -13.99
CA ARG A 356 -9.79 -11.96 -14.90
C ARG A 356 -10.48 -11.93 -16.24
N GLU A 357 -9.72 -11.93 -17.34
CA GLU A 357 -10.29 -12.03 -18.70
C GLU A 357 -11.41 -11.01 -18.96
N ASN A 358 -11.22 -9.76 -18.51
CA ASN A 358 -12.21 -8.68 -18.58
C ASN A 358 -13.52 -8.91 -17.82
N GLN A 359 -13.61 -9.94 -17.00
CA GLN A 359 -14.75 -10.20 -16.12
C GLN A 359 -14.44 -9.69 -14.71
N LEU A 360 -15.18 -8.68 -14.30
CA LEU A 360 -15.13 -8.09 -12.97
C LEU A 360 -16.29 -8.61 -12.12
N HIS A 361 -15.97 -9.39 -11.09
CA HIS A 361 -16.93 -9.82 -10.07
C HIS A 361 -16.65 -9.11 -8.76
N VAL A 362 -17.65 -8.39 -8.25
CA VAL A 362 -17.56 -7.65 -6.98
C VAL A 362 -18.65 -8.14 -6.03
N THR A 363 -18.27 -8.38 -4.79
CA THR A 363 -19.18 -8.53 -3.64
C THR A 363 -18.90 -7.41 -2.68
N VAL A 364 -19.92 -6.67 -2.26
CA VAL A 364 -19.83 -5.62 -1.25
C VAL A 364 -20.97 -5.76 -0.25
N GLU A 365 -20.62 -6.02 1.01
CA GLU A 365 -21.55 -6.37 2.07
C GLU A 365 -21.25 -5.62 3.37
N VAL A 366 -22.27 -5.50 4.22
CA VAL A 366 -22.19 -4.99 5.60
C VAL A 366 -22.86 -5.98 6.54
N GLU A 367 -22.57 -5.91 7.83
CA GLU A 367 -23.36 -6.65 8.83
C GLU A 367 -24.81 -6.17 8.79
N ALA A 368 -25.76 -7.11 8.87
CA ALA A 368 -27.17 -6.80 9.00
C ALA A 368 -27.44 -6.08 10.33
N ASN A 369 -28.43 -5.19 10.33
CA ASN A 369 -28.85 -4.46 11.53
C ASN A 369 -29.36 -5.41 12.62
N GLU A 370 -29.97 -6.54 12.22
CA GLU A 370 -30.43 -7.57 13.14
C GLU A 370 -29.26 -8.45 13.60
N PRO A 371 -28.95 -8.50 14.92
CA PRO A 371 -27.86 -9.31 15.43
C PRO A 371 -27.99 -10.78 15.03
N GLY A 372 -26.96 -11.33 14.39
CA GLY A 372 -26.91 -12.74 13.97
C GLY A 372 -27.58 -13.03 12.63
N ALA A 373 -28.15 -12.03 11.93
CA ALA A 373 -28.70 -12.21 10.58
C ALA A 373 -27.63 -12.33 9.47
N GLY A 374 -26.34 -12.17 9.83
CA GLY A 374 -25.22 -12.29 8.92
C GLY A 374 -24.99 -11.02 8.10
N ARG A 375 -24.47 -11.18 6.88
CA ARG A 375 -24.11 -10.08 5.99
C ARG A 375 -25.18 -9.85 4.92
N VAL A 376 -25.37 -8.59 4.56
CA VAL A 376 -26.29 -8.15 3.50
C VAL A 376 -25.57 -7.20 2.55
N ALA A 377 -26.07 -7.08 1.31
CA ALA A 377 -25.50 -6.16 0.33
C ALA A 377 -25.44 -4.71 0.87
N ALA A 378 -24.31 -4.03 0.62
CA ALA A 378 -24.16 -2.63 0.96
C ALA A 378 -25.08 -1.77 0.07
N ALA A 379 -25.79 -0.80 0.66
CA ALA A 379 -26.83 -0.03 -0.03
C ALA A 379 -26.42 1.41 -0.39
N GLY A 380 -25.12 1.74 -0.38
CA GLY A 380 -24.66 3.09 -0.72
C GLY A 380 -23.13 3.25 -0.78
N GLY A 381 -22.71 4.34 -1.41
CA GLY A 381 -21.32 4.70 -1.69
C GLY A 381 -20.90 4.35 -3.11
N THR A 382 -19.71 4.85 -3.51
CA THR A 382 -19.13 4.59 -4.84
C THR A 382 -17.82 3.84 -4.70
N LEU A 383 -17.71 2.70 -5.39
CA LEU A 383 -16.48 1.94 -5.54
C LEU A 383 -15.85 2.21 -6.91
N ARG A 384 -14.62 2.73 -6.92
CA ARG A 384 -13.80 2.84 -8.12
C ARG A 384 -12.93 1.61 -8.32
N ILE A 385 -12.91 1.16 -9.57
CA ILE A 385 -12.05 0.10 -10.08
C ILE A 385 -11.02 0.75 -10.98
N ARG A 386 -9.75 0.72 -10.58
CA ARG A 386 -8.63 1.32 -11.30
C ARG A 386 -7.99 0.29 -12.22
N LEU A 387 -7.77 0.65 -13.47
CA LEU A 387 -7.40 -0.30 -14.52
C LEU A 387 -6.19 0.17 -15.31
N ASP A 388 -5.39 -0.79 -15.75
CA ASP A 388 -4.41 -0.64 -16.81
C ASP A 388 -4.29 -1.96 -17.59
N ASP A 389 -3.58 -1.92 -18.71
CA ASP A 389 -3.42 -3.04 -19.65
C ASP A 389 -2.66 -4.25 -19.10
N ARG A 390 -2.07 -4.14 -17.90
CA ARG A 390 -1.44 -5.26 -17.21
C ARG A 390 -2.45 -6.04 -16.34
N LEU A 391 -3.64 -5.47 -16.10
CA LEU A 391 -4.70 -6.07 -15.31
C LEU A 391 -5.87 -6.57 -16.17
N ALA A 392 -6.22 -5.87 -17.25
CA ALA A 392 -7.29 -6.22 -18.18
C ALA A 392 -7.02 -5.68 -19.59
N ASP A 393 -7.67 -6.21 -20.62
CA ASP A 393 -7.62 -5.66 -21.98
C ASP A 393 -8.57 -4.47 -22.09
N LEU A 394 -8.04 -3.25 -22.09
CA LEU A 394 -8.89 -2.05 -22.10
C LEU A 394 -9.41 -1.67 -23.50
N ASP A 395 -9.05 -2.44 -24.55
CA ASP A 395 -9.61 -2.27 -25.89
C ASP A 395 -10.92 -3.07 -26.08
N ALA A 396 -11.29 -3.89 -25.09
CA ALA A 396 -12.56 -4.60 -25.02
C ALA A 396 -13.39 -4.13 -23.81
N PRO A 397 -14.73 -4.26 -23.86
CA PRO A 397 -15.57 -3.96 -22.70
C PRO A 397 -15.23 -4.82 -21.49
N ILE A 398 -15.35 -4.24 -20.29
CA ILE A 398 -15.29 -4.97 -19.03
C ILE A 398 -16.70 -5.43 -18.66
N GLU A 399 -16.88 -6.74 -18.51
CA GLU A 399 -18.12 -7.34 -18.02
C GLU A 399 -18.16 -7.23 -16.50
N ILE A 400 -19.32 -6.88 -15.94
CA ILE A 400 -19.41 -6.50 -14.52
C ILE A 400 -20.56 -7.26 -13.85
N THR A 401 -20.26 -7.91 -12.73
CA THR A 401 -21.24 -8.47 -11.81
C THR A 401 -21.01 -7.88 -10.43
N VAL A 402 -22.05 -7.34 -9.80
CA VAL A 402 -22.00 -6.83 -8.42
C VAL A 402 -23.05 -7.55 -7.59
N ASN A 403 -22.65 -8.15 -6.46
CA ASN A 403 -23.55 -8.88 -5.56
C ASN A 403 -24.41 -9.93 -6.28
N GLY A 404 -23.81 -10.63 -7.26
CA GLY A 404 -24.48 -11.65 -8.07
C GLY A 404 -25.41 -11.11 -9.16
N ARG A 405 -25.53 -9.79 -9.33
CA ARG A 405 -26.34 -9.16 -10.38
C ARG A 405 -25.45 -8.59 -11.48
N GLU A 406 -25.78 -8.93 -12.71
CA GLU A 406 -25.12 -8.36 -13.88
C GLU A 406 -25.36 -6.84 -13.98
N ARG A 407 -24.37 -6.15 -14.54
CA ARG A 407 -24.40 -4.74 -14.89
C ARG A 407 -24.03 -4.60 -16.36
N SER A 408 -24.39 -3.47 -16.96
CA SER A 408 -23.96 -3.15 -18.32
C SER A 408 -22.44 -3.20 -18.41
N ALA A 409 -21.93 -3.88 -19.44
CA ALA A 409 -20.51 -3.89 -19.72
C ALA A 409 -20.02 -2.46 -20.00
N VAL A 410 -18.80 -2.15 -19.57
CA VAL A 410 -18.24 -0.79 -19.67
C VAL A 410 -17.03 -0.80 -20.58
N GLN A 411 -17.09 -0.04 -21.67
CA GLN A 411 -15.90 0.31 -22.44
C GLN A 411 -15.17 1.44 -21.73
N VAL A 412 -13.98 1.15 -21.22
CA VAL A 412 -13.15 2.16 -20.54
C VAL A 412 -12.23 2.87 -21.52
N VAL A 413 -11.77 4.06 -21.14
CA VAL A 413 -10.87 4.90 -21.95
C VAL A 413 -9.63 5.23 -21.14
N ARG A 414 -8.46 5.01 -21.73
CA ARG A 414 -7.16 5.37 -21.13
C ARG A 414 -6.97 6.88 -21.19
N ARG A 415 -6.57 7.49 -20.08
CA ARG A 415 -6.39 8.94 -19.98
C ARG A 415 -5.19 9.32 -19.12
N LEU A 416 -4.44 10.31 -19.60
CA LEU A 416 -3.30 10.89 -18.89
C LEU A 416 -3.72 11.52 -17.55
N GLU A 417 -4.92 12.10 -17.47
CA GLU A 417 -5.44 12.65 -16.21
C GLU A 417 -5.51 11.60 -15.09
N VAL A 418 -5.98 10.38 -15.42
CA VAL A 418 -6.12 9.27 -14.47
C VAL A 418 -4.73 8.78 -14.06
N MET A 419 -3.82 8.65 -15.03
CA MET A 419 -2.43 8.24 -14.78
C MET A 419 -1.70 9.20 -13.85
N ALA A 420 -1.78 10.51 -14.12
CA ALA A 420 -1.12 11.53 -13.31
C ALA A 420 -1.71 11.64 -11.90
N ARG A 421 -3.05 11.53 -11.78
CA ARG A 421 -3.75 11.56 -10.50
C ARG A 421 -3.40 10.34 -9.65
N THR A 422 -3.59 9.12 -10.17
CA THR A 422 -3.34 7.88 -9.43
C THR A 422 -1.87 7.72 -9.04
N LEU A 423 -0.93 8.17 -9.89
CA LEU A 423 0.48 8.26 -9.52
C LEU A 423 0.71 9.22 -8.37
N THR A 424 0.09 10.40 -8.37
CA THR A 424 0.28 11.42 -7.33
C THR A 424 -0.31 11.01 -5.98
N GLU A 425 -1.41 10.27 -5.97
CA GLU A 425 -2.05 9.81 -4.73
C GLU A 425 -1.20 8.82 -3.92
N ARG A 426 -0.36 8.01 -4.60
CA ARG A 426 0.43 6.94 -3.96
C ARG A 426 1.95 7.10 -4.07
N LEU A 427 2.39 7.94 -5.01
CA LEU A 427 3.80 8.16 -5.38
C LEU A 427 4.55 6.84 -5.56
N ASP A 428 3.89 5.95 -6.28
CA ASP A 428 4.32 4.59 -6.58
C ASP A 428 4.03 4.31 -8.06
N PRO A 429 5.05 4.11 -8.91
CA PRO A 429 4.84 3.89 -10.34
C PRO A 429 4.04 2.61 -10.63
N SER A 430 4.01 1.68 -9.67
CA SER A 430 3.21 0.46 -9.77
C SER A 430 1.71 0.71 -9.59
N TYR A 431 1.28 1.89 -9.18
CA TYR A 431 -0.13 2.29 -9.05
C TYR A 431 -0.52 3.43 -10.01
N CYS A 432 0.26 3.67 -11.05
CA CYS A 432 -0.13 4.55 -12.15
C CYS A 432 -1.11 3.79 -13.07
N PHE A 433 -2.41 4.03 -12.87
CA PHE A 433 -3.49 3.40 -13.62
C PHE A 433 -3.97 4.30 -14.75
N ALA A 434 -4.40 3.72 -15.87
CA ALA A 434 -4.77 4.46 -17.07
C ALA A 434 -6.27 4.78 -17.16
N ALA A 435 -7.12 4.00 -16.49
CA ALA A 435 -8.57 4.13 -16.56
C ALA A 435 -9.24 3.82 -15.23
N GLU A 436 -10.51 4.19 -15.10
CA GLU A 436 -11.35 3.89 -13.94
C GLU A 436 -12.78 3.53 -14.35
N ILE A 437 -13.41 2.64 -13.59
CA ILE A 437 -14.85 2.40 -13.59
C ILE A 437 -15.38 2.85 -12.24
N ALA A 438 -16.45 3.65 -12.22
CA ALA A 438 -17.18 3.98 -11.00
C ALA A 438 -18.42 3.06 -10.89
N LEU A 439 -18.51 2.32 -9.80
CA LEU A 439 -19.64 1.46 -9.46
C LEU A 439 -20.43 2.09 -8.32
N ASP A 440 -21.69 2.43 -8.61
CA ASP A 440 -22.64 2.81 -7.56
C ASP A 440 -23.07 1.57 -6.79
N LEU A 441 -22.90 1.60 -5.47
CA LEU A 441 -23.28 0.52 -4.57
C LEU A 441 -24.77 0.59 -4.20
N ALA A 442 -25.43 1.73 -4.43
CA ALA A 442 -26.87 1.87 -4.27
C ALA A 442 -27.59 1.02 -5.35
N GLY A 443 -28.37 0.03 -4.93
CA GLY A 443 -29.08 -0.89 -5.83
C GLY A 443 -28.26 -2.10 -6.30
N SER A 444 -27.10 -2.37 -5.67
CA SER A 444 -26.36 -3.63 -5.83
C SER A 444 -27.15 -4.86 -5.41
#